data_AF-A0A7C5MHK0-F1
#
_entry.id   AF-A0A7C5MHK0-F1
#
_cell.length_a   1.000
_cell.length_b   1.000
_cell.length_c   1.000
_cell.angle_alpha   90.00
_cell.angle_beta   90.00
_cell.angle_gamma   90.00
#
_symmetry.space_group_name_H-M   'P 1'
#
loop_
_entity.id
_entity.type
_entity.pdbx_description
1 polymer ?
#
loop_
_entity_poly.entity_id
_entity_poly.type
_entity_poly.pdbx_seq_one_letter_code
_entity_poly.pdbx_strand_id
1 'polypeptide(L)' 'KADLFLSLSRMTFSHELARVVIMEQVYRSLSIIKGHSYPK' A
#
# COMPACT_ATOMS: atom_id res chain seq x y z
N LYS A 1 20.31 1.31 5.57
CA LYS A 1 19.50 1.02 6.79
C LYS A 1 18.15 1.70 6.59
N ALA A 2 17.04 1.08 6.99
CA ALA A 2 15.72 1.68 6.85
C ALA A 2 15.31 2.39 8.15
N ASP A 3 14.66 3.56 8.03
CA ASP A 3 14.12 4.31 9.17
C ASP A 3 12.76 3.76 9.65
N LEU A 4 12.05 3.03 8.78
CA LEU A 4 10.78 2.39 9.07
C LEU A 4 10.72 0.98 8.45
N PHE A 5 10.24 0.02 9.23
CA PHE A 5 9.84 -1.30 8.73
C PHE A 5 8.32 -1.40 8.75
N LEU A 6 7.71 -1.46 7.57
CA LEU A 6 6.26 -1.57 7.39
C LEU A 6 5.88 -2.99 6.95
N SER A 7 4.95 -3.62 7.67
CA SER A 7 4.39 -4.91 7.27
C SER A 7 3.15 -4.72 6.39
N LEU A 8 3.12 -5.37 5.23
CA LEU A 8 1.94 -5.41 4.36
C LEU A 8 0.85 -6.34 4.89
N SER A 9 1.24 -7.44 5.55
CA SER A 9 0.37 -8.47 6.10
C SER A 9 1.18 -9.46 6.96
N ARG A 10 0.50 -10.34 7.71
CA ARG A 10 1.13 -11.53 8.33
C ARG A 10 1.43 -12.65 7.32
N MET A 11 0.92 -12.54 6.09
CA MET A 11 1.11 -13.52 5.02
C MET A 11 2.39 -13.26 4.21
N THR A 12 2.93 -14.31 3.59
CA THR A 12 4.03 -14.19 2.63
C THR A 12 3.47 -13.95 1.24
N PHE A 13 3.82 -12.82 0.63
CA PHE A 13 3.45 -12.50 -0.75
C PHE A 13 4.59 -12.79 -1.72
N SER A 14 4.26 -13.14 -2.96
CA SER A 14 5.25 -13.11 -4.04
C SER A 14 5.74 -11.67 -4.22
N HIS A 15 6.97 -11.51 -4.71
CA HIS A 15 7.55 -10.18 -4.89
C HIS A 15 6.70 -9.31 -5.83
N GLU A 16 6.10 -9.89 -6.86
CA GLU A 16 5.23 -9.17 -7.81
C GLU A 16 3.95 -8.68 -7.15
N LEU A 17 3.30 -9.52 -6.36
CA LEU A 17 2.09 -9.15 -5.64
C LEU A 17 2.37 -8.07 -4.60
N ALA A 18 3.49 -8.18 -3.86
CA ALA A 18 3.88 -7.18 -2.88
C ALA A 18 4.02 -5.78 -3.50
N ARG A 19 4.58 -5.67 -4.72
CA ARG A 19 4.68 -4.39 -5.45
C ARG A 19 3.31 -3.81 -5.80
N VAL A 20 2.38 -4.64 -6.27
CA VAL A 20 1.04 -4.17 -6.64
C VAL A 20 0.27 -3.72 -5.40
N VAL A 21 0.34 -4.49 -4.31
CA VAL A 21 -0.33 -4.16 -3.04
C VAL A 21 0.17 -2.82 -2.50
N ILE A 22 1.49 -2.60 -2.39
CA ILE A 22 2.00 -1.33 -1.87
C ILE A 22 1.65 -0.15 -2.79
N MET A 23 1.67 -0.33 -4.12
CA MET A 23 1.29 0.72 -5.07
C MET A 23 -0.18 1.11 -4.91
N GLU A 24 -1.07 0.14 -4.75
CA GLU A 24 -2.48 0.40 -4.47
C GLU A 24 -2.64 1.16 -3.15
N GLN A 25 -1.96 0.74 -2.09
CA GLN A 25 -2.10 1.38 -0.77
C GLN A 25 -1.62 2.83 -0.79
N VAL A 26 -0.53 3.11 -1.51
CA VAL A 26 -0.07 4.49 -1.75
C VAL A 26 -1.11 5.28 -2.53
N TYR A 27 -1.63 4.74 -3.64
CA TYR A 27 -2.69 5.40 -4.42
C TYR A 27 -3.94 5.70 -3.58
N ARG A 28 -4.38 4.74 -2.77
CA ARG A 28 -5.51 4.88 -1.85
C ARG A 28 -5.24 5.98 -0.82
N SER A 29 -4.06 5.99 -0.21
CA SER A 29 -3.68 7.03 0.76
C SER A 29 -3.73 8.43 0.16
N LEU A 30 -3.20 8.60 -1.06
CA LEU A 30 -3.24 9.87 -1.77
C LEU A 30 -4.66 10.29 -2.15
N SER A 31 -5.50 9.34 -2.55
CA SER A 31 -6.91 9.59 -2.87
C SER A 31 -7.69 10.09 -1.64
N ILE A 32 -7.47 9.45 -0.48
CA ILE A 32 -8.04 9.87 0.80
C ILE A 32 -7.57 11.27 1.19
N ILE A 33 -6.27 11.54 1.11
CA ILE A 33 -5.68 12.86 1.44
C ILE A 33 -6.26 13.97 0.55
N LYS A 34 -6.49 13.68 -0.73
CA LYS A 34 -7.07 14.64 -1.69
C LYS A 34 -8.58 14.82 -1.54
N GLY A 35 -9.24 14.05 -0.66
CA GLY A 35 -10.69 14.09 -0.50
C GLY A 35 -11.46 13.50 -1.70
N HIS A 36 -10.80 12.74 -2.57
CA HIS A 36 -11.49 12.01 -3.63
C HIS A 36 -12.11 10.74 -3.05
N SER A 37 -13.34 10.42 -3.45
CA SER A 37 -13.97 9.16 -3.08
C SER A 37 -13.21 8.00 -3.72
N TYR A 38 -12.45 7.26 -2.92
CA TYR A 38 -11.91 5.98 -3.34
C TYR A 38 -13.08 4.99 -3.43
N PRO A 39 -13.31 4.31 -4.58
CA PRO A 39 -14.39 3.35 -4.72
C PRO A 39 -14.31 2.29 -3.62
N LYS A 40 -15.37 2.13 -2.84
CA LYS A 40 -15.41 1.13 -1.77
C LYS A 40 -15.54 -0.28 -2.32
#